data_AF-A0A235HAF4-F1
#
_entry.id   AF-A0A235HAF4-F1
#
_cell.length_a   1.000
_cell.length_b   1.000
_cell.length_c   1.000
_cell.angle_alpha   90.00
_cell.angle_beta   90.00
_cell.angle_gamma   90.00
#
_symmetry.space_group_name_H-M   'P 1'
#
loop_
_entity.id
_entity.type
_entity.pdbx_description
1 polymer ?
#
loop_
_entity_poly.entity_id
_entity_poly.type
_entity_poly.pdbx_seq_one_letter_code
_entity_poly.pdbx_strand_id
1 'polypeptide(L)'
;MPSTALAILTSDKELNALGHPIPQEAQLLVTTQQRIERRQKGGLMSGSDEWSFRGNPRVVRVWDETFLPGHAVTLDTDAIAGLLGVLSGINPDLRERVRGVFNEAEEAKDGATITVPDFAEEYGVGLPQVIRTIGHKGLEWQKEAAADLWHLSGRIVSVRRCARGKSTLVDYRETLPPDLAPMLILDASGRIRSTYKDLEARGLLVRLREAVKRYDDLTITVWNQGGGKSTFAKHGEELCREVARMVLTKPDEKWLVITHKPDATADHERCVRQCLQGLQVEVAFTTWGNHMATNAFVDRPNVILAGTLFYSLPQYEGLKRTAAARRAPDGPVTAEEIDEVKLGEFKHHLLQALCRSAVRRCVGASCALGSAFIIADSRHGFMEALPEVFPGATVRQWRPEGWALSGFVGKAVDFLRTWAETASADAKIKFTQVAKAIGMSPENFKGDVRTHTDFQEATAELGLVEVGGAQRKNAFALAAPT
;
A
#
# COMPACT_ATOMS: atom_id res chain seq x y z
N MET A 1 17.33 22.49 -20.97
CA MET A 1 17.75 23.63 -20.13
C MET A 1 19.26 23.71 -20.12
N PRO A 2 19.87 24.90 -19.98
CA PRO A 2 21.30 25.01 -19.68
C PRO A 2 21.60 24.27 -18.38
N SER A 3 22.72 23.55 -18.30
CA SER A 3 23.16 22.85 -17.08
C SER A 3 23.32 23.80 -15.88
N THR A 4 23.57 25.08 -16.14
CA THR A 4 23.68 26.14 -15.13
C THR A 4 22.34 26.53 -14.49
N ALA A 5 21.21 26.16 -15.08
CA ALA A 5 19.90 26.52 -14.57
C ALA A 5 19.34 25.52 -13.54
N LEU A 6 19.95 24.34 -13.39
CA LEU A 6 19.48 23.24 -12.55
C LEU A 6 20.51 22.94 -11.46
N ALA A 7 20.07 22.86 -10.20
CA ALA A 7 20.83 22.24 -9.11
C ALA A 7 20.07 21.03 -8.58
N ILE A 8 20.82 20.02 -8.15
CA ILE A 8 20.28 18.81 -7.53
C ILE A 8 20.87 18.72 -6.12
N LEU A 9 19.99 18.56 -5.13
CA LEU A 9 20.35 18.56 -3.72
C LEU A 9 19.71 17.35 -3.01
N THR A 10 20.48 16.28 -2.97
CA THR A 10 20.09 14.99 -2.37
C THR A 10 21.21 14.47 -1.46
N SER A 11 21.02 13.28 -0.88
CA SER A 11 22.10 12.56 -0.19
C SER A 11 23.11 11.92 -1.15
N ASP A 12 22.78 11.81 -2.44
CA ASP A 12 23.61 11.18 -3.46
C ASP A 12 24.55 12.22 -4.11
N LYS A 13 25.86 12.01 -3.95
CA LYS A 13 26.88 12.91 -4.48
C LYS A 13 26.96 12.88 -6.00
N GLU A 14 26.68 11.74 -6.62
CA GLU A 14 26.73 11.59 -8.08
C GLU A 14 25.58 12.35 -8.73
N LEU A 15 24.37 12.24 -8.17
CA LEU A 15 23.22 13.03 -8.63
C LEU A 15 23.43 14.53 -8.43
N ASN A 16 23.99 14.94 -7.28
CA ASN A 16 24.27 16.34 -7.02
C ASN A 16 25.28 16.92 -8.03
N ALA A 17 26.23 16.12 -8.50
CA ALA A 17 27.24 16.54 -9.49
C ALA A 17 26.67 16.74 -10.91
N LEU A 18 25.45 16.28 -11.19
CA LEU A 18 24.77 16.53 -12.47
C LEU A 18 24.21 17.96 -12.60
N GLY A 19 24.13 18.69 -11.48
CA GLY A 19 23.62 20.06 -11.43
C GLY A 19 24.70 21.12 -11.12
N HIS A 20 24.25 22.37 -11.01
CA HIS A 20 25.06 23.50 -10.60
C HIS A 20 25.59 23.31 -9.16
N PRO A 21 26.88 23.58 -8.89
CA PRO A 21 27.49 23.33 -7.59
C PRO A 21 26.99 24.27 -6.48
N ILE A 22 26.44 25.43 -6.88
CA ILE A 22 25.87 26.43 -5.97
C ILE A 22 24.35 26.47 -6.20
N PRO A 23 23.54 25.80 -5.36
CA PRO A 23 22.08 25.75 -5.53
C PRO A 23 21.41 27.11 -5.63
N GLN A 24 21.95 28.14 -4.99
CA GLN A 24 21.40 29.49 -4.94
C GLN A 24 21.49 30.23 -6.29
N GLU A 25 22.38 29.79 -7.17
CA GLU A 25 22.57 30.36 -8.50
C GLU A 25 21.76 29.65 -9.58
N ALA A 26 21.22 28.46 -9.27
CA ALA A 26 20.36 27.70 -10.16
C ALA A 26 18.88 28.07 -10.00
N GLN A 27 18.23 28.39 -11.11
CA GLN A 27 16.80 28.73 -11.12
C GLN A 27 15.93 27.57 -10.63
N LEU A 28 16.24 26.34 -11.06
CA LEU A 28 15.57 25.12 -10.67
C LEU A 28 16.39 24.36 -9.62
N LEU A 29 15.73 23.95 -8.54
CA LEU A 29 16.30 23.08 -7.51
C LEU A 29 15.46 21.82 -7.40
N VAL A 30 16.10 20.66 -7.56
CA VAL A 30 15.50 19.35 -7.29
C VAL A 30 16.03 18.83 -5.96
N THR A 31 15.12 18.47 -5.05
CA THR A 31 15.44 17.95 -3.71
C THR A 31 14.41 16.90 -3.31
N THR A 32 14.69 16.15 -2.26
CA THR A 32 13.76 15.16 -1.67
C THR A 32 13.07 15.71 -0.42
N GLN A 33 11.90 15.17 -0.06
CA GLN A 33 11.21 15.49 1.21
C GLN A 33 12.15 15.28 2.41
N GLN A 34 12.81 14.13 2.47
CA GLN A 34 13.71 13.78 3.59
C GLN A 34 14.81 14.82 3.80
N ARG A 35 15.28 15.46 2.73
CA ARG A 35 16.30 16.52 2.83
C ARG A 35 15.73 17.77 3.48
N ILE A 36 14.52 18.17 3.13
CA ILE A 36 13.82 19.32 3.74
C ILE A 36 13.61 19.06 5.22
N GLU A 37 13.05 17.90 5.59
CA GLU A 37 12.76 17.55 6.99
C GLU A 37 14.02 17.55 7.87
N ARG A 38 15.10 16.91 7.38
CA ARG A 38 16.38 16.83 8.11
C ARG A 38 17.03 18.19 8.33
N ARG A 39 16.91 19.10 7.35
CA ARG A 39 17.56 20.41 7.37
C ARG A 39 16.77 21.43 8.18
N GLN A 40 15.45 21.39 8.07
CA GLN A 40 14.61 22.39 8.69
C GLN A 40 14.33 22.12 10.16
N LYS A 41 14.18 20.84 10.57
CA LYS A 41 13.91 20.47 11.98
C LYS A 41 12.79 21.31 12.63
N GLY A 42 11.74 21.65 11.86
CA GLY A 42 10.64 22.51 12.30
C GLY A 42 10.84 24.02 12.12
N GLY A 43 11.97 24.45 11.56
CA GLY A 43 12.24 25.84 11.18
C GLY A 43 11.50 26.27 9.90
N LEU A 44 11.60 27.57 9.60
CA LEU A 44 11.05 28.18 8.40
C LEU A 44 11.97 27.93 7.20
N MET A 45 11.39 27.56 6.07
CA MET A 45 12.09 27.40 4.80
C MET A 45 12.72 28.72 4.33
N SER A 46 12.01 29.83 4.51
CA SER A 46 12.47 31.19 4.21
C SER A 46 13.68 31.64 5.01
N GLY A 47 13.94 31.01 6.17
CA GLY A 47 15.11 31.31 7.00
C GLY A 47 16.40 30.62 6.54
N SER A 48 16.37 29.85 5.45
CA SER A 48 17.51 29.07 4.99
C SER A 48 17.87 29.38 3.54
N ASP A 49 19.09 29.89 3.35
CA ASP A 49 19.65 30.21 2.04
C ASP A 49 19.77 28.99 1.11
N GLU A 50 19.79 27.76 1.65
CA GLU A 50 19.85 26.49 0.90
C GLU A 50 18.67 26.37 -0.09
N TRP A 51 17.53 27.01 0.21
CA TRP A 51 16.30 26.93 -0.59
C TRP A 51 16.00 28.19 -1.40
N SER A 52 16.85 29.21 -1.31
CA SER A 52 16.71 30.47 -2.03
C SER A 52 17.29 30.41 -3.44
N PHE A 53 16.78 31.23 -4.35
CA PHE A 53 17.39 31.56 -5.63
C PHE A 53 17.74 33.05 -5.60
N ARG A 54 19.03 33.38 -5.73
CA ARG A 54 19.54 34.75 -5.66
C ARG A 54 19.02 35.51 -4.42
N GLY A 55 19.11 34.88 -3.26
CA GLY A 55 18.71 35.46 -1.97
C GLY A 55 17.20 35.59 -1.74
N ASN A 56 16.36 35.12 -2.68
CA ASN A 56 14.90 35.16 -2.55
C ASN A 56 14.32 33.74 -2.48
N PRO A 57 13.24 33.50 -1.73
CA PRO A 57 12.55 32.22 -1.73
C PRO A 57 12.07 31.83 -3.14
N ARG A 58 12.19 30.56 -3.50
CA ARG A 58 11.63 30.06 -4.77
C ARG A 58 10.11 30.17 -4.75
N VAL A 59 9.56 30.90 -5.72
CA VAL A 59 8.14 31.23 -5.84
C VAL A 59 7.29 30.11 -6.41
N VAL A 60 7.88 29.22 -7.22
CA VAL A 60 7.21 28.03 -7.77
C VAL A 60 7.79 26.80 -7.07
N ARG A 61 6.89 25.98 -6.51
CA ARG A 61 7.22 24.74 -5.79
C ARG A 61 6.30 23.64 -6.31
N VAL A 62 6.88 22.51 -6.67
CA VAL A 62 6.16 21.33 -7.18
C VAL A 62 6.52 20.14 -6.31
N TRP A 63 5.52 19.40 -5.87
CA TRP A 63 5.64 18.27 -4.97
C TRP A 63 5.15 16.99 -5.66
N ASP A 64 6.08 16.11 -6.07
CA ASP A 64 5.78 14.86 -6.78
C ASP A 64 5.77 13.62 -5.85
N GLU A 65 5.90 13.83 -4.54
CA GLU A 65 5.85 12.78 -3.52
C GLU A 65 4.48 12.74 -2.82
N THR A 66 4.26 11.74 -1.97
CA THR A 66 3.14 11.78 -1.02
C THR A 66 3.23 13.07 -0.21
N PHE A 67 2.13 13.84 -0.10
CA PHE A 67 2.09 14.98 0.80
C PHE A 67 1.46 14.58 2.15
N LEU A 68 2.28 14.58 3.19
CA LEU A 68 1.86 14.52 4.59
C LEU A 68 2.63 15.59 5.38
N PRO A 69 1.97 16.42 6.22
CA PRO A 69 2.62 17.51 6.97
C PRO A 69 3.58 17.00 8.05
N GLY A 70 3.56 15.70 8.34
CA GLY A 70 4.31 15.07 9.41
C GLY A 70 4.36 13.56 9.25
N HIS A 71 4.80 12.88 10.31
CA HIS A 71 4.73 11.42 10.42
C HIS A 71 4.09 10.99 11.74
N ALA A 72 3.50 9.80 11.69
CA ALA A 72 3.08 9.05 12.87
C ALA A 72 4.30 8.74 13.75
N VAL A 73 4.16 8.96 15.05
CA VAL A 73 5.13 8.53 16.06
C VAL A 73 4.49 7.37 16.82
N THR A 74 5.06 6.18 16.67
CA THR A 74 4.56 4.96 17.32
C THR A 74 5.68 4.31 18.10
N LEU A 75 5.53 4.19 19.42
CA LEU A 75 6.56 3.63 20.30
C LEU A 75 5.97 2.48 21.11
N ASP A 76 6.39 1.25 20.81
CA ASP A 76 5.93 0.07 21.54
C ASP A 76 6.67 -0.15 22.86
N THR A 77 6.04 -0.90 23.76
CA THR A 77 6.56 -1.14 25.11
C THR A 77 7.86 -1.95 25.12
N ASP A 78 8.12 -2.81 24.13
CA ASP A 78 9.42 -3.51 24.02
C ASP A 78 10.55 -2.53 23.68
N ALA A 79 10.29 -1.56 22.79
CA ALA A 79 11.23 -0.51 22.46
C ALA A 79 11.57 0.35 23.68
N ILE A 80 10.56 0.70 24.50
CA ILE A 80 10.76 1.41 25.78
C ILE A 80 11.60 0.56 26.73
N ALA A 81 11.28 -0.72 26.91
CA ALA A 81 12.02 -1.63 27.76
C ALA A 81 13.50 -1.75 27.33
N GLY A 82 13.74 -1.78 26.01
CA GLY A 82 15.08 -1.79 25.41
C GLY A 82 15.94 -0.56 25.73
N LEU A 83 15.33 0.57 26.10
CA LEU A 83 16.04 1.79 26.53
C LEU A 83 16.38 1.78 28.01
N LEU A 84 15.70 1.01 28.85
CA LEU A 84 15.91 1.04 30.31
C LEU A 84 17.36 0.73 30.71
N GLY A 85 18.03 -0.17 29.98
CA GLY A 85 19.45 -0.48 30.20
C GLY A 85 20.37 0.71 29.92
N VAL A 86 20.08 1.50 28.89
CA VAL A 86 20.82 2.72 28.54
C VAL A 86 20.62 3.79 29.62
N LEU A 87 19.37 3.98 30.06
CA LEU A 87 19.02 5.00 31.03
C LEU A 87 19.63 4.73 32.42
N SER A 88 19.83 3.46 32.79
CA SER A 88 20.56 3.08 34.01
C SER A 88 21.93 3.74 34.12
N GLY A 89 22.63 3.90 32.99
CA GLY A 89 23.96 4.52 32.94
C GLY A 89 23.96 6.05 32.97
N ILE A 90 22.78 6.68 32.88
CA ILE A 90 22.63 8.14 32.82
C ILE A 90 22.08 8.66 34.14
N ASN A 91 20.88 8.20 34.53
CA ASN A 91 20.17 8.64 35.72
C ASN A 91 19.22 7.52 36.17
N PRO A 92 19.46 6.89 37.35
CA PRO A 92 18.59 5.85 37.88
C PRO A 92 17.13 6.28 38.08
N ASP A 93 16.88 7.51 38.51
CA ASP A 93 15.53 8.02 38.75
C ASP A 93 14.76 8.24 37.44
N LEU A 94 15.45 8.72 36.38
CA LEU A 94 14.88 8.80 35.03
C LEU A 94 14.49 7.41 34.51
N ARG A 95 15.36 6.41 34.71
CA ARG A 95 15.05 5.02 34.35
C ARG A 95 13.80 4.53 35.06
N GLU A 96 13.68 4.79 36.37
CA GLU A 96 12.49 4.43 37.14
C GLU A 96 11.23 5.11 36.61
N ARG A 97 11.34 6.39 36.22
CA ARG A 97 10.21 7.11 35.65
C ARG A 97 9.78 6.57 34.30
N VAL A 98 10.72 6.25 33.42
CA VAL A 98 10.45 5.63 32.11
C VAL A 98 9.85 4.22 32.30
N ARG A 99 10.32 3.46 33.30
CA ARG A 99 9.69 2.19 33.69
C ARG A 99 8.24 2.38 34.16
N GLY A 100 7.95 3.48 34.86
CA GLY A 100 6.58 3.86 35.20
C GLY A 100 5.70 4.05 33.96
N VAL A 101 6.19 4.77 32.94
CA VAL A 101 5.48 4.94 31.65
C VAL A 101 5.23 3.61 30.96
N PHE A 102 6.22 2.71 30.95
CA PHE A 102 6.07 1.35 30.43
C PHE A 102 4.92 0.60 31.14
N ASN A 103 4.90 0.62 32.48
CA ASN A 103 3.87 -0.07 33.26
C ASN A 103 2.48 0.53 33.01
N GLU A 104 2.36 1.87 33.02
CA GLU A 104 1.10 2.57 32.75
C GLU A 104 0.57 2.25 31.35
N ALA A 105 1.44 2.17 30.35
CA ALA A 105 1.07 1.80 28.99
C ALA A 105 0.56 0.35 28.89
N GLU A 106 1.19 -0.61 29.59
CA GLU A 106 0.75 -2.01 29.61
C GLU A 106 -0.59 -2.21 30.35
N GLU A 107 -0.81 -1.47 31.43
CA GLU A 107 -2.04 -1.52 32.22
C GLU A 107 -3.20 -0.78 31.53
N ALA A 108 -2.90 0.20 30.67
CA ALA A 108 -3.89 0.96 29.94
C ALA A 108 -4.77 0.08 29.04
N LYS A 109 -6.05 0.47 28.95
CA LYS A 109 -7.01 -0.13 28.01
C LYS A 109 -6.69 0.33 26.58
N ASP A 110 -7.09 -0.48 25.59
CA ASP A 110 -6.95 -0.07 24.19
C ASP A 110 -7.73 1.23 23.92
N GLY A 111 -7.06 2.19 23.31
CA GLY A 111 -7.59 3.53 23.03
C GLY A 111 -7.60 4.49 24.21
N ALA A 112 -7.05 4.11 25.36
CA ALA A 112 -6.86 5.04 26.47
C ALA A 112 -5.80 6.10 26.15
N THR A 113 -5.69 7.10 27.00
CA THR A 113 -4.63 8.10 26.95
C THR A 113 -3.81 8.07 28.23
N ILE A 114 -2.51 8.29 28.12
CA ILE A 114 -1.60 8.43 29.26
C ILE A 114 -0.80 9.72 29.13
N THR A 115 -0.28 10.23 30.25
CA THR A 115 0.60 11.41 30.25
C THR A 115 2.04 10.96 30.35
N VAL A 116 2.83 11.25 29.32
CA VAL A 116 4.27 10.98 29.34
C VAL A 116 4.97 12.14 30.06
N PRO A 117 5.80 11.87 31.08
CA PRO A 117 6.50 12.90 31.86
C PRO A 117 7.45 13.73 31.00
N ASP A 118 7.75 14.96 31.40
CA ASP A 118 8.78 15.77 30.74
C ASP A 118 10.15 15.41 31.31
N PHE A 119 10.86 14.51 30.64
CA PHE A 119 12.14 13.98 31.10
C PHE A 119 13.24 15.04 31.08
N ALA A 120 13.15 16.00 30.15
CA ALA A 120 14.14 17.06 30.03
C ALA A 120 13.97 18.10 31.15
N GLU A 121 12.73 18.48 31.44
CA GLU A 121 12.39 19.41 32.52
C GLU A 121 12.57 18.77 33.90
N GLU A 122 12.07 17.54 34.12
CA GLU A 122 12.09 16.88 35.43
C GLU A 122 13.48 16.39 35.85
N TYR A 123 14.30 15.92 34.91
CA TYR A 123 15.59 15.27 35.22
C TYR A 123 16.82 15.97 34.62
N GLY A 124 16.63 17.03 33.84
CA GLY A 124 17.74 17.71 33.14
C GLY A 124 18.41 16.87 32.05
N VAL A 125 17.77 15.79 31.59
CA VAL A 125 18.35 14.85 30.60
C VAL A 125 17.71 15.10 29.23
N GLY A 126 18.49 15.72 28.34
CA GLY A 126 18.09 15.90 26.94
C GLY A 126 18.41 14.70 26.04
N LEU A 127 17.69 14.59 24.92
CA LEU A 127 17.95 13.57 23.88
C LEU A 127 19.43 13.47 23.45
N PRO A 128 20.20 14.58 23.26
CA PRO A 128 21.61 14.47 22.87
C PRO A 128 22.48 13.69 23.87
N GLN A 129 22.15 13.74 25.17
CA GLN A 129 22.86 12.99 26.20
C GLN A 129 22.56 11.49 26.06
N VAL A 130 21.30 11.13 25.82
CA VAL A 130 20.87 9.73 25.65
C VAL A 130 21.48 9.12 24.39
N ILE A 131 21.44 9.84 23.26
CA ILE A 131 22.07 9.39 22.01
C ILE A 131 23.58 9.21 22.19
N ARG A 132 24.25 10.07 22.96
CA ARG A 132 25.68 9.93 23.27
C ARG A 132 25.96 8.66 24.07
N THR A 133 25.12 8.34 25.05
CA THR A 133 25.24 7.11 25.85
C THR A 133 25.01 5.85 25.03
N ILE A 134 24.04 5.86 24.10
CA ILE A 134 23.85 4.77 23.12
C ILE A 134 25.11 4.63 22.26
N GLY A 135 25.71 5.75 21.89
CA GLY A 135 26.98 5.81 21.17
C GLY A 135 26.87 5.38 19.70
N HIS A 136 28.00 5.44 18.99
CA HIS A 136 28.06 5.09 17.57
C HIS A 136 27.84 3.60 17.29
N LYS A 137 28.19 2.73 18.24
CA LYS A 137 28.01 1.27 18.15
C LYS A 137 26.61 0.81 18.61
N GLY A 138 25.80 1.70 19.17
CA GLY A 138 24.44 1.37 19.56
C GLY A 138 23.56 1.08 18.36
N LEU A 139 22.55 0.24 18.56
CA LEU A 139 21.65 -0.19 17.49
C LEU A 139 20.79 0.99 17.01
N GLU A 140 20.58 1.11 15.71
CA GLU A 140 19.87 2.28 15.15
C GLU A 140 18.44 2.42 15.69
N TRP A 141 17.74 1.30 15.87
CA TRP A 141 16.40 1.29 16.47
C TRP A 141 16.36 1.86 17.89
N GLN A 142 17.46 1.77 18.67
CA GLN A 142 17.52 2.38 20.00
C GLN A 142 17.57 3.90 19.91
N LYS A 143 18.26 4.45 18.91
CA LYS A 143 18.32 5.89 18.69
C LYS A 143 16.96 6.43 18.23
N GLU A 144 16.29 5.68 17.35
CA GLU A 144 14.93 5.99 16.90
C GLU A 144 13.94 5.95 18.06
N ALA A 145 13.93 4.86 18.84
CA ALA A 145 13.07 4.74 20.02
C ALA A 145 13.35 5.83 21.07
N ALA A 146 14.61 6.22 21.28
CA ALA A 146 14.95 7.34 22.15
C ALA A 146 14.43 8.67 21.59
N ALA A 147 14.58 8.92 20.29
CA ALA A 147 14.05 10.13 19.67
C ALA A 147 12.53 10.22 19.77
N ASP A 148 11.83 9.09 19.57
CA ASP A 148 10.38 9.01 19.71
C ASP A 148 9.95 9.19 21.17
N LEU A 149 10.62 8.54 22.13
CA LEU A 149 10.30 8.71 23.56
C LEU A 149 10.47 10.17 24.01
N TRP A 150 11.55 10.84 23.59
CA TRP A 150 11.76 12.26 23.90
C TRP A 150 10.78 13.17 23.16
N HIS A 151 10.32 12.80 21.97
CA HIS A 151 9.25 13.53 21.29
C HIS A 151 7.93 13.43 22.06
N LEU A 152 7.61 12.24 22.59
CA LEU A 152 6.41 12.01 23.39
C LEU A 152 6.49 12.64 24.79
N SER A 153 7.68 12.93 25.29
CA SER A 153 7.92 13.53 26.60
C SER A 153 7.15 14.84 26.80
N GLY A 154 6.51 15.00 27.96
CA GLY A 154 5.67 16.14 28.30
C GLY A 154 4.29 16.16 27.61
N ARG A 155 3.89 15.07 26.92
CA ARG A 155 2.64 15.02 26.13
C ARG A 155 1.66 13.99 26.66
N ILE A 156 0.39 14.26 26.37
CA ILE A 156 -0.68 13.25 26.46
C ILE A 156 -0.71 12.48 25.15
N VAL A 157 -0.62 11.15 25.23
CA VAL A 157 -0.51 10.25 24.08
C VAL A 157 -1.59 9.19 24.13
N SER A 158 -1.98 8.64 22.98
CA SER A 158 -2.92 7.52 22.92
C SER A 158 -2.18 6.20 23.08
N VAL A 159 -2.82 5.21 23.69
CA VAL A 159 -2.31 3.85 23.84
C VAL A 159 -3.14 2.92 22.98
N ARG A 160 -2.47 2.10 22.16
CA ARG A 160 -3.11 1.03 21.38
C ARG A 160 -2.53 -0.33 21.69
N ARG A 161 -3.40 -1.34 21.72
CA ARG A 161 -3.00 -2.75 21.84
C ARG A 161 -2.83 -3.37 20.45
N CYS A 162 -1.62 -3.81 20.17
CA CYS A 162 -1.28 -4.51 18.94
C CYS A 162 -1.60 -6.00 19.02
N ALA A 163 -1.59 -6.64 17.84
CA ALA A 163 -1.53 -8.10 17.78
C ALA A 163 -0.33 -8.60 18.61
N ARG A 164 -0.55 -9.69 19.36
CA ARG A 164 0.39 -10.25 20.38
C ARG A 164 0.41 -9.51 21.72
N GLY A 165 -0.56 -8.63 22.00
CA GLY A 165 -0.80 -8.08 23.34
C GLY A 165 0.11 -6.91 23.73
N LYS A 166 1.00 -6.46 22.84
CA LYS A 166 1.89 -5.34 23.10
C LYS A 166 1.15 -4.03 23.11
N SER A 167 1.48 -3.14 24.04
CA SER A 167 0.96 -1.77 24.06
C SER A 167 1.87 -0.83 23.26
N THR A 168 1.29 0.18 22.63
CA THR A 168 2.00 1.11 21.76
C THR A 168 1.50 2.52 22.00
N LEU A 169 2.42 3.44 22.29
CA LEU A 169 2.13 4.86 22.41
C LEU A 169 2.03 5.47 21.02
N VAL A 170 1.03 6.33 20.81
CA VAL A 170 0.71 6.93 19.51
C VAL A 170 0.54 8.43 19.64
N ASP A 171 1.31 9.16 18.83
CA ASP A 171 1.15 10.58 18.56
C ASP A 171 1.62 10.85 17.11
N TYR A 172 1.82 12.11 16.75
CA TYR A 172 2.44 12.50 15.50
C TYR A 172 3.44 13.65 15.69
N ARG A 173 4.28 13.87 14.69
CA ARG A 173 5.19 15.01 14.62
C ARG A 173 5.04 15.69 13.26
N GLU A 174 4.76 16.99 13.27
CA GLU A 174 4.86 17.80 12.06
C GLU A 174 6.34 18.00 11.73
N THR A 175 6.70 17.77 10.47
CA THR A 175 8.09 17.80 10.00
C THR A 175 8.31 18.79 8.88
N LEU A 176 7.25 19.14 8.16
CA LEU A 176 7.34 20.08 7.06
C LEU A 176 7.29 21.54 7.57
N PRO A 177 8.08 22.44 6.98
CA PRO A 177 8.02 23.87 7.32
C PRO A 177 6.62 24.45 7.07
N PRO A 178 6.09 25.30 7.96
CA PRO A 178 4.77 25.90 7.78
C PRO A 178 4.72 26.87 6.59
N ASP A 179 5.86 27.46 6.21
CA ASP A 179 5.99 28.35 5.06
C ASP A 179 6.39 27.63 3.76
N LEU A 180 6.26 26.29 3.71
CA LEU A 180 6.47 25.50 2.50
C LEU A 180 5.37 25.75 1.44
N ALA A 181 4.16 26.13 1.86
CA ALA A 181 3.10 26.56 0.96
C ALA A 181 3.36 27.99 0.42
N PRO A 182 2.83 28.36 -0.77
CA PRO A 182 2.03 27.54 -1.69
C PRO A 182 2.88 26.60 -2.56
N MET A 183 2.32 25.45 -2.96
CA MET A 183 2.95 24.50 -3.87
C MET A 183 1.90 23.71 -4.68
N LEU A 184 2.32 23.20 -5.84
CA LEU A 184 1.52 22.28 -6.66
C LEU A 184 1.84 20.83 -6.29
N ILE A 185 0.86 20.09 -5.77
CA ILE A 185 1.01 18.68 -5.40
C ILE A 185 0.57 17.78 -6.57
N LEU A 186 1.45 16.88 -7.01
CA LEU A 186 1.25 15.97 -8.15
C LEU A 186 1.10 14.49 -7.73
N ASP A 187 0.70 14.24 -6.48
CA ASP A 187 0.47 12.89 -5.97
C ASP A 187 -0.76 12.24 -6.63
N ALA A 188 -0.51 11.23 -7.47
CA ALA A 188 -1.55 10.46 -8.14
C ALA A 188 -2.53 9.77 -7.19
N SER A 189 -2.12 9.52 -5.94
CA SER A 189 -2.95 8.86 -4.93
C SER A 189 -3.84 9.80 -4.12
N GLY A 190 -3.69 11.13 -4.26
CA GLY A 190 -4.48 12.11 -3.50
C GLY A 190 -6.00 11.98 -3.69
N ARG A 191 -6.43 11.41 -4.82
CA ARG A 191 -7.86 11.16 -5.10
C ARG A 191 -8.45 9.97 -4.32
N ILE A 192 -7.64 8.95 -4.01
CA ILE A 192 -8.09 7.67 -3.41
C ILE A 192 -7.70 7.53 -1.93
N ARG A 193 -6.76 8.36 -1.46
CA ARG A 193 -6.24 8.29 -0.10
C ARG A 193 -7.09 9.17 0.84
N SER A 194 -7.63 8.58 1.88
CA SER A 194 -8.54 9.26 2.83
C SER A 194 -7.87 10.39 3.62
N THR A 195 -6.56 10.29 3.90
CA THR A 195 -5.80 11.35 4.59
C THR A 195 -5.84 12.69 3.85
N TYR A 196 -5.96 12.70 2.51
CA TYR A 196 -6.11 13.95 1.76
C TYR A 196 -7.43 14.67 2.06
N LYS A 197 -8.49 13.94 2.43
CA LYS A 197 -9.75 14.56 2.88
C LYS A 197 -9.55 15.30 4.20
N ASP A 198 -8.77 14.73 5.12
CA ASP A 198 -8.44 15.37 6.39
C ASP A 198 -7.56 16.62 6.19
N LEU A 199 -6.61 16.56 5.27
CA LEU A 199 -5.77 17.70 4.90
C LEU A 199 -6.58 18.84 4.25
N GLU A 200 -7.57 18.49 3.42
CA GLU A 200 -8.51 19.44 2.82
C GLU A 200 -9.39 20.08 3.90
N ALA A 201 -9.93 19.29 4.84
CA ALA A 201 -10.70 19.78 5.97
C ALA A 201 -9.89 20.71 6.90
N ARG A 202 -8.57 20.51 6.98
CA ARG A 202 -7.62 21.40 7.65
C ARG A 202 -7.32 22.70 6.91
N GLY A 203 -7.73 22.82 5.65
CA GLY A 203 -7.37 23.94 4.79
C GLY A 203 -5.92 23.94 4.31
N LEU A 204 -5.22 22.79 4.35
CA LEU A 204 -3.84 22.68 3.86
C LEU A 204 -3.73 22.47 2.35
N LEU A 205 -4.81 22.03 1.71
CA LEU A 205 -4.84 21.82 0.27
C LEU A 205 -6.18 22.22 -0.32
N VAL A 206 -6.14 22.55 -1.61
CA VAL A 206 -7.31 22.80 -2.44
C VAL A 206 -7.24 21.86 -3.63
N ARG A 207 -8.29 21.08 -3.87
CA ARG A 207 -8.36 20.21 -5.05
C ARG A 207 -8.54 21.04 -6.31
N LEU A 208 -7.60 20.88 -7.24
CA LEU A 208 -7.75 21.38 -8.60
C LEU A 208 -8.65 20.43 -9.41
N ARG A 209 -9.08 20.89 -10.59
CA ARG A 209 -9.85 20.05 -11.51
C ARG A 209 -9.11 18.75 -11.80
N GLU A 210 -9.78 17.63 -11.58
CA GLU A 210 -9.18 16.31 -11.76
C GLU A 210 -8.94 16.00 -13.25
N ALA A 211 -7.78 15.41 -13.53
CA ALA A 211 -7.42 14.82 -14.81
C ALA A 211 -7.12 13.34 -14.58
N VAL A 212 -8.17 12.53 -14.51
CA VAL A 212 -8.05 11.11 -14.16
C VAL A 212 -7.56 10.30 -15.35
N LYS A 213 -6.43 9.61 -15.16
CA LYS A 213 -5.92 8.61 -16.11
C LYS A 213 -6.89 7.45 -16.24
N ARG A 214 -7.19 7.04 -17.47
CA ARG A 214 -7.97 5.84 -17.77
C ARG A 214 -7.09 4.59 -17.75
N TYR A 215 -7.67 3.46 -17.40
CA TYR A 215 -7.01 2.16 -17.33
C TYR A 215 -7.73 1.10 -18.16
N ASP A 216 -8.38 1.53 -19.25
CA ASP A 216 -9.17 0.64 -20.13
C ASP A 216 -8.34 -0.52 -20.69
N ASP A 217 -7.03 -0.31 -20.89
CA ASP A 217 -6.07 -1.31 -21.39
C ASP A 217 -5.39 -2.15 -20.29
N LEU A 218 -5.87 -2.06 -19.05
CA LEU A 218 -5.39 -2.86 -17.92
C LEU A 218 -6.38 -3.99 -17.60
N THR A 219 -5.89 -5.22 -17.62
CA THR A 219 -6.60 -6.37 -17.05
C THR A 219 -6.02 -6.70 -15.67
N ILE A 220 -6.88 -6.76 -14.64
CA ILE A 220 -6.52 -7.10 -13.27
C ILE A 220 -7.15 -8.45 -12.93
N THR A 221 -6.32 -9.43 -12.63
CA THR A 221 -6.74 -10.78 -12.25
C THR A 221 -6.47 -11.00 -10.75
N VAL A 222 -7.50 -11.36 -9.98
CA VAL A 222 -7.44 -11.35 -8.51
C VAL A 222 -7.62 -12.73 -7.94
N TRP A 223 -6.63 -13.19 -7.16
CA TRP A 223 -6.76 -14.40 -6.37
C TRP A 223 -7.24 -14.03 -4.96
N ASN A 224 -8.48 -14.40 -4.65
CA ASN A 224 -9.11 -14.14 -3.35
C ASN A 224 -8.53 -15.05 -2.26
N GLN A 225 -7.31 -14.73 -1.83
CA GLN A 225 -6.53 -15.49 -0.86
C GLN A 225 -5.78 -14.52 0.06
N GLY A 226 -5.55 -14.92 1.31
CA GLY A 226 -4.79 -14.12 2.26
C GLY A 226 -3.39 -13.75 1.73
N GLY A 227 -3.14 -12.46 1.53
CA GLY A 227 -1.86 -11.94 0.99
C GLY A 227 -0.88 -11.41 2.06
N GLY A 228 -1.24 -11.51 3.34
CA GLY A 228 -0.42 -11.00 4.44
C GLY A 228 0.79 -11.88 4.76
N LYS A 229 1.78 -11.33 5.47
CA LYS A 229 2.98 -12.06 5.91
C LYS A 229 2.65 -13.35 6.66
N SER A 230 1.61 -13.35 7.50
CA SER A 230 1.18 -14.52 8.25
C SER A 230 0.64 -15.65 7.37
N THR A 231 -0.07 -15.33 6.27
CA THR A 231 -0.54 -16.33 5.32
C THR A 231 0.62 -16.89 4.52
N PHE A 232 1.52 -16.02 4.06
CA PHE A 232 2.74 -16.43 3.37
C PHE A 232 3.67 -17.29 4.24
N ALA A 233 3.73 -17.08 5.55
CA ALA A 233 4.46 -17.94 6.46
C ALA A 233 3.86 -19.36 6.56
N LYS A 234 2.55 -19.52 6.34
CA LYS A 234 1.83 -20.81 6.45
C LYS A 234 1.70 -21.54 5.12
N HIS A 235 1.43 -20.81 4.03
CA HIS A 235 1.10 -21.34 2.70
C HIS A 235 2.09 -20.87 1.63
N GLY A 236 3.29 -20.43 2.03
CA GLY A 236 4.24 -19.75 1.14
C GLY A 236 4.65 -20.56 -0.08
N GLU A 237 4.85 -21.87 0.06
CA GLU A 237 5.24 -22.75 -1.05
C GLU A 237 4.15 -22.83 -2.13
N GLU A 238 2.89 -23.01 -1.73
CA GLU A 238 1.73 -23.03 -2.63
C GLU A 238 1.59 -21.69 -3.36
N LEU A 239 1.65 -20.59 -2.63
CA LEU A 239 1.56 -19.24 -3.19
C LEU A 239 2.71 -18.97 -4.19
N CYS A 240 3.94 -19.37 -3.86
CA CYS A 240 5.09 -19.17 -4.73
C CYS A 240 5.01 -20.03 -5.99
N ARG A 241 4.50 -21.26 -5.88
CA ARG A 241 4.26 -22.14 -7.03
C ARG A 241 3.23 -21.55 -7.98
N GLU A 242 2.14 -21.02 -7.46
CA GLU A 242 1.12 -20.34 -8.27
C GLU A 242 1.64 -19.05 -8.92
N VAL A 243 2.45 -18.25 -8.22
CA VAL A 243 3.13 -17.09 -8.81
C VAL A 243 4.04 -17.52 -9.97
N ALA A 244 4.85 -18.56 -9.78
CA ALA A 244 5.71 -19.10 -10.84
C ALA A 244 4.90 -19.62 -12.03
N ARG A 245 3.81 -20.36 -11.77
CA ARG A 245 2.89 -20.81 -12.82
C ARG A 245 2.32 -19.65 -13.62
N MET A 246 1.93 -18.57 -12.96
CA MET A 246 1.43 -17.39 -13.65
C MET A 246 2.48 -16.76 -14.57
N VAL A 247 3.73 -16.66 -14.14
CA VAL A 247 4.83 -16.20 -15.00
C VAL A 247 4.96 -17.09 -16.25
N LEU A 248 4.79 -18.41 -16.08
CA LEU A 248 4.88 -19.38 -17.18
C LEU A 248 3.70 -19.33 -18.16
N THR A 249 2.62 -18.61 -17.87
CA THR A 249 1.53 -18.42 -18.84
C THR A 249 1.92 -17.53 -20.03
N LYS A 250 2.96 -16.69 -19.86
CA LYS A 250 3.51 -15.82 -20.90
C LYS A 250 5.05 -15.81 -20.80
N PRO A 251 5.72 -16.91 -21.18
CA PRO A 251 7.16 -17.07 -20.94
C PRO A 251 8.01 -16.07 -21.74
N ASP A 252 7.52 -15.61 -22.89
CA ASP A 252 8.20 -14.66 -23.78
C ASP A 252 8.00 -13.19 -23.39
N GLU A 253 7.16 -12.90 -22.39
CA GLU A 253 6.92 -11.55 -21.91
C GLU A 253 7.72 -11.23 -20.65
N LYS A 254 7.95 -9.94 -20.38
CA LYS A 254 8.66 -9.47 -19.18
C LYS A 254 7.72 -9.36 -17.99
N TRP A 255 8.17 -9.86 -16.83
CA TRP A 255 7.38 -9.90 -15.59
C TRP A 255 8.02 -9.10 -14.45
N LEU A 256 7.20 -8.40 -13.68
CA LEU A 256 7.58 -7.83 -12.38
C LEU A 256 6.82 -8.55 -11.27
N VAL A 257 7.52 -9.07 -10.26
CA VAL A 257 6.90 -9.62 -9.06
C VAL A 257 7.22 -8.73 -7.85
N ILE A 258 6.19 -8.27 -7.15
CA ILE A 258 6.31 -7.48 -5.93
C ILE A 258 5.97 -8.37 -4.74
N THR A 259 6.95 -8.63 -3.87
CA THR A 259 6.84 -9.55 -2.73
C THR A 259 7.08 -8.85 -1.39
N HIS A 260 6.88 -9.55 -0.28
CA HIS A 260 7.37 -9.07 1.02
C HIS A 260 8.89 -9.16 1.10
N LYS A 261 9.51 -8.27 1.90
CA LYS A 261 10.95 -8.38 2.21
C LYS A 261 11.25 -9.72 2.86
N PRO A 262 12.39 -10.36 2.54
CA PRO A 262 12.77 -11.61 3.17
C PRO A 262 12.94 -11.41 4.68
N ASP A 263 12.51 -12.40 5.45
CA ASP A 263 12.73 -12.46 6.89
C ASP A 263 13.23 -13.84 7.31
N ALA A 264 13.42 -14.05 8.62
CA ALA A 264 13.92 -15.31 9.16
C ALA A 264 13.01 -16.52 8.87
N THR A 265 11.74 -16.28 8.51
CA THR A 265 10.73 -17.31 8.29
C THR A 265 10.45 -17.57 6.82
N ALA A 266 10.63 -16.58 5.94
CA ALA A 266 10.36 -16.76 4.52
C ALA A 266 11.17 -15.84 3.60
N ASP A 267 11.55 -16.39 2.44
CA ASP A 267 12.11 -15.68 1.29
C ASP A 267 11.33 -16.06 0.04
N HIS A 268 10.31 -15.25 -0.27
CA HIS A 268 9.38 -15.52 -1.37
C HIS A 268 10.03 -15.36 -2.74
N GLU A 269 10.95 -14.40 -2.88
CA GLU A 269 11.69 -14.24 -4.14
C GLU A 269 12.51 -15.50 -4.44
N ARG A 270 13.25 -15.99 -3.44
CA ARG A 270 14.02 -17.23 -3.58
C ARG A 270 13.13 -18.41 -3.93
N CYS A 271 11.98 -18.55 -3.27
CA CYS A 271 11.04 -19.66 -3.51
C CYS A 271 10.47 -19.63 -4.95
N VAL A 272 10.01 -18.46 -5.43
CA VAL A 272 9.54 -18.33 -6.82
C VAL A 272 10.67 -18.61 -7.81
N ARG A 273 11.88 -18.10 -7.56
CA ARG A 273 13.05 -18.37 -8.43
C ARG A 273 13.41 -19.86 -8.49
N GLN A 274 13.26 -20.59 -7.40
CA GLN A 274 13.45 -22.04 -7.39
C GLN A 274 12.44 -22.75 -8.28
N CYS A 275 11.16 -22.33 -8.26
CA CYS A 275 10.13 -22.88 -9.15
C CYS A 275 10.38 -22.58 -10.63
N LEU A 276 11.11 -21.50 -10.95
CA LEU A 276 11.46 -21.09 -12.31
C LEU A 276 12.83 -21.59 -12.77
N GLN A 277 13.54 -22.37 -11.94
CA GLN A 277 14.90 -22.80 -12.23
C GLN A 277 14.98 -23.65 -13.51
N GLY A 278 15.88 -23.27 -14.41
CA GLY A 278 16.07 -23.96 -15.70
C GLY A 278 15.12 -23.50 -16.81
N LEU A 279 14.19 -22.59 -16.52
CA LEU A 279 13.24 -22.04 -17.50
C LEU A 279 13.75 -20.69 -18.03
N GLN A 280 13.57 -20.46 -19.33
CA GLN A 280 13.93 -19.19 -19.97
C GLN A 280 12.78 -18.20 -19.83
N VAL A 281 12.74 -17.47 -18.72
CA VAL A 281 11.72 -16.43 -18.44
C VAL A 281 12.36 -15.16 -17.88
N GLU A 282 11.89 -14.00 -18.32
CA GLU A 282 12.43 -12.71 -17.85
C GLU A 282 11.61 -12.13 -16.70
N VAL A 283 12.01 -12.44 -15.46
CA VAL A 283 11.33 -11.98 -14.24
C VAL A 283 12.23 -11.09 -13.39
N ALA A 284 11.73 -9.90 -13.04
CA ALA A 284 12.32 -9.01 -12.05
C ALA A 284 11.53 -9.03 -10.76
N PHE A 285 12.21 -8.75 -9.65
CA PHE A 285 11.62 -8.71 -8.33
C PHE A 285 11.86 -7.36 -7.67
N THR A 286 10.90 -6.94 -6.85
CA THR A 286 11.05 -5.85 -5.89
C THR A 286 10.20 -6.15 -4.67
N THR A 287 10.34 -5.35 -3.62
CA THR A 287 9.63 -5.59 -2.35
C THR A 287 8.64 -4.49 -2.02
N TRP A 288 7.62 -4.84 -1.26
CA TRP A 288 6.80 -3.86 -0.54
C TRP A 288 7.72 -2.91 0.26
N GLY A 289 7.47 -1.61 0.14
CA GLY A 289 8.38 -0.53 0.55
C GLY A 289 9.35 -0.07 -0.53
N ASN A 290 10.15 -0.98 -1.10
CA ASN A 290 11.15 -0.60 -2.12
C ASN A 290 10.52 -0.26 -3.48
N HIS A 291 9.33 -0.78 -3.77
CA HIS A 291 8.58 -0.45 -4.99
C HIS A 291 8.27 1.04 -5.13
N MET A 292 8.28 1.85 -4.06
CA MET A 292 8.04 3.29 -4.16
C MET A 292 9.28 4.07 -4.63
N ALA A 293 10.48 3.46 -4.56
CA ALA A 293 11.75 4.15 -4.77
C ALA A 293 12.38 3.94 -6.16
N THR A 294 11.72 3.21 -7.07
CA THR A 294 12.29 2.88 -8.39
C THR A 294 11.28 2.96 -9.53
N ASN A 295 11.79 3.31 -10.72
CA ASN A 295 11.06 3.29 -12.00
C ASN A 295 11.64 2.27 -12.98
N ALA A 296 12.55 1.39 -12.54
CA ALA A 296 13.32 0.50 -13.40
C ALA A 296 12.49 -0.55 -14.17
N PHE A 297 11.20 -0.69 -13.87
CA PHE A 297 10.34 -1.77 -14.38
C PHE A 297 9.21 -1.28 -15.30
N VAL A 298 9.29 -0.02 -15.74
CA VAL A 298 8.27 0.63 -16.59
C VAL A 298 8.08 -0.04 -17.96
N ASP A 299 9.02 -0.88 -18.39
CA ASP A 299 8.98 -1.65 -19.63
C ASP A 299 8.25 -3.00 -19.49
N ARG A 300 7.90 -3.43 -18.26
CA ARG A 300 7.31 -4.75 -18.00
C ARG A 300 5.78 -4.71 -18.11
N PRO A 301 5.15 -5.41 -19.07
CA PRO A 301 3.70 -5.39 -19.24
C PRO A 301 2.94 -6.21 -18.19
N ASN A 302 3.58 -7.21 -17.57
CA ASN A 302 2.94 -8.06 -16.57
C ASN A 302 3.50 -7.78 -15.18
N VAL A 303 2.60 -7.63 -14.20
CA VAL A 303 2.96 -7.43 -12.79
C VAL A 303 2.19 -8.39 -11.89
N ILE A 304 2.87 -9.01 -10.94
CA ILE A 304 2.27 -9.83 -9.88
C ILE A 304 2.50 -9.14 -8.54
N LEU A 305 1.42 -8.82 -7.83
CA LEU A 305 1.44 -8.45 -6.43
C LEU A 305 1.28 -9.70 -5.58
N ALA A 306 2.41 -10.28 -5.18
CA ALA A 306 2.46 -11.44 -4.32
C ALA A 306 2.26 -10.99 -2.86
N GLY A 307 1.00 -10.78 -2.51
CA GLY A 307 0.56 -10.32 -1.20
C GLY A 307 0.19 -8.84 -1.17
N THR A 308 -0.11 -8.36 0.03
CA THR A 308 -0.62 -7.00 0.29
C THR A 308 0.11 -6.35 1.45
N LEU A 309 0.35 -5.04 1.35
CA LEU A 309 0.98 -4.25 2.41
C LEU A 309 -0.09 -3.67 3.34
N PHE A 310 -0.01 -4.04 4.61
CA PHE A 310 -0.82 -3.46 5.68
C PHE A 310 0.08 -2.88 6.76
N TYR A 311 -0.33 -1.75 7.33
CA TYR A 311 0.27 -1.16 8.51
C TYR A 311 -0.33 -1.72 9.79
N SER A 312 0.32 -1.44 10.91
CA SER A 312 -0.23 -1.75 12.24
C SER A 312 -1.34 -0.76 12.60
N LEU A 313 -2.21 -1.15 13.54
CA LEU A 313 -3.27 -0.28 14.05
C LEU A 313 -2.73 1.08 14.60
N PRO A 314 -1.65 1.11 15.41
CA PRO A 314 -1.03 2.37 15.82
C PRO A 314 -0.59 3.27 14.67
N GLN A 315 -0.08 2.68 13.59
CA GLN A 315 0.38 3.44 12.42
C GLN A 315 -0.79 4.08 11.68
N TYR A 316 -1.90 3.37 11.51
CA TYR A 316 -3.11 3.96 10.90
C TYR A 316 -3.69 5.09 11.75
N GLU A 317 -3.75 4.93 13.07
CA GLU A 317 -4.17 6.02 13.96
C GLU A 317 -3.20 7.20 13.87
N GLY A 318 -1.89 6.97 13.92
CA GLY A 318 -0.89 8.02 13.79
C GLY A 318 -1.01 8.79 12.48
N LEU A 319 -1.29 8.10 11.36
CA LEU A 319 -1.57 8.74 10.06
C LEU A 319 -2.82 9.60 10.11
N LYS A 320 -3.93 9.09 10.68
CA LYS A 320 -5.17 9.86 10.85
C LYS A 320 -4.94 11.10 11.69
N ARG A 321 -4.26 10.97 12.83
CA ARG A 321 -3.92 12.08 13.73
C ARG A 321 -3.04 13.12 13.04
N THR A 322 -2.03 12.67 12.30
CA THR A 322 -1.15 13.53 11.50
C THR A 322 -1.93 14.32 10.46
N ALA A 323 -2.76 13.63 9.68
CA ALA A 323 -3.53 14.24 8.60
C ALA A 323 -4.57 15.24 9.15
N ALA A 324 -5.32 14.86 10.19
CA ALA A 324 -6.36 15.69 10.80
C ALA A 324 -5.83 16.72 11.82
N ALA A 325 -4.52 16.77 12.08
CA ALA A 325 -3.91 17.54 13.19
C ALA A 325 -4.56 17.27 14.56
N ARG A 326 -5.04 16.04 14.81
CA ARG A 326 -5.77 15.67 16.04
C ARG A 326 -4.84 15.03 17.08
N ARG A 327 -4.49 15.76 18.14
CA ARG A 327 -3.72 15.23 19.28
C ARG A 327 -4.60 14.31 20.14
N ALA A 328 -3.99 13.53 21.02
CA ALA A 328 -4.74 12.65 21.92
C ALA A 328 -5.77 13.39 22.80
N PRO A 329 -5.47 14.60 23.35
CA PRO A 329 -6.45 15.40 24.09
C PRO A 329 -7.66 15.88 23.28
N ASP A 330 -7.50 16.02 21.95
CA ASP A 330 -8.56 16.52 21.06
C ASP A 330 -9.63 15.46 20.76
N GLY A 331 -9.40 14.22 21.22
CA GLY A 331 -10.35 13.12 21.13
C GLY A 331 -9.76 11.83 20.56
N PRO A 332 -10.51 10.72 20.71
CA PRO A 332 -10.12 9.44 20.14
C PRO A 332 -10.20 9.48 18.60
N VAL A 333 -9.47 8.56 17.97
CA VAL A 333 -9.74 8.16 16.58
C VAL A 333 -10.67 6.95 16.63
N THR A 334 -11.79 7.01 15.90
CA THR A 334 -12.80 5.94 15.91
C THR A 334 -12.39 4.76 15.03
N ALA A 335 -13.06 3.62 15.20
CA ALA A 335 -12.81 2.43 14.39
C ALA A 335 -13.12 2.67 12.90
N GLU A 336 -14.19 3.42 12.63
CA GLU A 336 -14.60 3.81 11.28
C GLU A 336 -13.54 4.70 10.61
N GLU A 337 -13.02 5.71 11.33
CA GLU A 337 -11.93 6.55 10.82
C GLU A 337 -10.67 5.74 10.52
N ILE A 338 -10.35 4.77 11.38
CA ILE A 338 -9.23 3.85 11.17
C ILE A 338 -9.45 2.99 9.91
N ASP A 339 -10.65 2.45 9.71
CA ASP A 339 -10.97 1.61 8.57
C ASP A 339 -10.97 2.41 7.25
N GLU A 340 -11.38 3.67 7.28
CA GLU A 340 -11.21 4.60 6.17
C GLU A 340 -9.73 4.87 5.84
N VAL A 341 -8.87 5.05 6.85
CA VAL A 341 -7.42 5.22 6.64
C VAL A 341 -6.82 3.94 6.08
N LYS A 342 -7.16 2.78 6.64
CA LYS A 342 -6.73 1.47 6.13
C LYS A 342 -7.04 1.30 4.65
N LEU A 343 -8.29 1.54 4.26
CA LEU A 343 -8.72 1.40 2.87
C LEU A 343 -8.01 2.40 1.96
N GLY A 344 -7.82 3.64 2.41
CA GLY A 344 -7.09 4.68 1.67
C GLY A 344 -5.61 4.34 1.44
N GLU A 345 -4.89 3.89 2.48
CA GLU A 345 -3.49 3.45 2.37
C GLU A 345 -3.36 2.20 1.49
N PHE A 346 -4.30 1.28 1.63
CA PHE A 346 -4.37 0.08 0.81
C PHE A 346 -4.49 0.44 -0.68
N LYS A 347 -5.46 1.30 -1.03
CA LYS A 347 -5.66 1.84 -2.39
C LYS A 347 -4.40 2.54 -2.90
N HIS A 348 -3.76 3.36 -2.06
CA HIS A 348 -2.51 4.06 -2.38
C HIS A 348 -1.39 3.07 -2.76
N HIS A 349 -1.12 2.08 -1.93
CA HIS A 349 -0.07 1.08 -2.21
C HIS A 349 -0.35 0.27 -3.46
N LEU A 350 -1.61 -0.08 -3.68
CA LEU A 350 -2.02 -0.79 -4.87
C LEU A 350 -1.72 0.03 -6.14
N LEU A 351 -2.13 1.31 -6.15
CA LEU A 351 -1.85 2.22 -7.26
C LEU A 351 -0.35 2.35 -7.51
N GLN A 352 0.44 2.60 -6.46
CA GLN A 352 1.88 2.80 -6.56
C GLN A 352 2.61 1.55 -7.07
N ALA A 353 2.22 0.37 -6.58
CA ALA A 353 2.82 -0.91 -6.95
C ALA A 353 2.52 -1.29 -8.41
N LEU A 354 1.25 -1.23 -8.85
CA LEU A 354 0.90 -1.50 -10.25
C LEU A 354 1.55 -0.49 -11.20
N CYS A 355 1.61 0.79 -10.82
CA CYS A 355 2.28 1.83 -11.59
C CYS A 355 3.83 1.75 -11.54
N ARG A 356 4.42 0.63 -11.11
CA ARG A 356 5.83 0.31 -11.40
C ARG A 356 6.04 -0.41 -12.71
N SER A 357 4.98 -1.00 -13.26
CA SER A 357 4.97 -1.69 -14.54
C SER A 357 4.69 -0.73 -15.71
N ALA A 358 4.49 -1.28 -16.91
CA ALA A 358 4.04 -0.56 -18.10
C ALA A 358 2.80 0.30 -17.88
N VAL A 359 1.94 -0.07 -16.92
CA VAL A 359 0.73 0.68 -16.50
C VAL A 359 1.06 2.13 -16.12
N ARG A 360 2.30 2.45 -15.72
CA ARG A 360 2.75 3.82 -15.46
C ARG A 360 2.66 4.71 -16.70
N ARG A 361 3.00 4.19 -17.88
CA ARG A 361 3.06 4.97 -19.12
C ARG A 361 1.69 5.47 -19.52
N CYS A 362 1.62 6.69 -20.05
CA CYS A 362 0.40 7.24 -20.61
C CYS A 362 0.41 7.08 -22.12
N VAL A 363 -0.65 6.50 -22.67
CA VAL A 363 -0.92 6.42 -24.11
C VAL A 363 -2.17 7.28 -24.35
N GLY A 364 -1.94 8.54 -24.72
CA GLY A 364 -3.01 9.55 -24.69
C GLY A 364 -3.57 9.72 -23.28
N ALA A 365 -4.87 9.48 -23.11
CA ALA A 365 -5.56 9.52 -21.82
C ALA A 365 -5.57 8.17 -21.06
N SER A 366 -5.10 7.08 -21.68
CA SER A 366 -5.11 5.72 -21.13
C SER A 366 -3.74 5.30 -20.58
N CYS A 367 -3.68 4.15 -19.90
CA CYS A 367 -2.45 3.44 -19.61
C CYS A 367 -1.95 2.67 -20.83
N ALA A 368 -0.68 2.26 -20.83
CA ALA A 368 -0.24 1.24 -21.78
C ALA A 368 -0.90 -0.11 -21.45
N LEU A 369 -1.01 -0.98 -22.47
CA LEU A 369 -1.49 -2.35 -22.31
C LEU A 369 -0.71 -3.08 -21.20
N GLY A 370 -1.43 -3.71 -20.28
CA GLY A 370 -0.83 -4.42 -19.17
C GLY A 370 -1.74 -5.45 -18.52
N SER A 371 -1.12 -6.40 -17.83
CA SER A 371 -1.81 -7.41 -17.01
C SER A 371 -1.28 -7.35 -15.58
N ALA A 372 -2.18 -7.21 -14.62
CA ALA A 372 -1.86 -7.24 -13.20
C ALA A 372 -2.48 -8.49 -12.56
N PHE A 373 -1.73 -9.19 -11.73
CA PHE A 373 -2.17 -10.34 -10.96
C PHE A 373 -2.00 -10.03 -9.49
N ILE A 374 -3.04 -10.21 -8.68
CA ILE A 374 -3.03 -9.74 -7.30
C ILE A 374 -3.49 -10.85 -6.37
N ILE A 375 -2.70 -11.15 -5.34
CA ILE A 375 -3.08 -12.06 -4.25
C ILE A 375 -3.57 -11.21 -3.09
N ALA A 376 -4.88 -11.11 -2.91
CA ALA A 376 -5.50 -10.27 -1.89
C ALA A 376 -6.81 -10.88 -1.39
N ASP A 377 -7.13 -10.62 -0.13
CA ASP A 377 -8.35 -11.10 0.51
C ASP A 377 -9.50 -10.10 0.31
N SER A 378 -10.62 -10.57 -0.23
CA SER A 378 -11.86 -9.81 -0.44
C SER A 378 -12.42 -9.18 0.84
N ARG A 379 -12.16 -9.75 2.03
CA ARG A 379 -12.66 -9.23 3.32
C ARG A 379 -12.21 -7.81 3.64
N HIS A 380 -11.22 -7.29 2.92
CA HIS A 380 -10.71 -5.93 3.08
C HIS A 380 -11.31 -4.93 2.08
N GLY A 381 -12.43 -5.25 1.43
CA GLY A 381 -13.07 -4.38 0.43
C GLY A 381 -12.24 -4.23 -0.85
N PHE A 382 -11.41 -5.23 -1.13
CA PHE A 382 -10.40 -5.18 -2.18
C PHE A 382 -11.01 -5.04 -3.57
N MET A 383 -11.99 -5.90 -3.88
CA MET A 383 -12.60 -5.99 -5.20
C MET A 383 -13.40 -4.73 -5.51
N GLU A 384 -14.09 -4.20 -4.50
CA GLU A 384 -14.90 -2.99 -4.56
C GLU A 384 -14.04 -1.74 -4.77
N ALA A 385 -12.79 -1.76 -4.30
CA ALA A 385 -11.86 -0.64 -4.46
C ALA A 385 -11.24 -0.56 -5.87
N LEU A 386 -11.13 -1.68 -6.60
CA LEU A 386 -10.42 -1.72 -7.89
C LEU A 386 -10.98 -0.75 -8.94
N PRO A 387 -12.31 -0.62 -9.16
CA PRO A 387 -12.84 0.32 -10.14
C PRO A 387 -12.54 1.78 -9.79
N GLU A 388 -12.45 2.11 -8.50
CA GLU A 388 -12.06 3.44 -8.04
C GLU A 388 -10.56 3.67 -8.28
N VAL A 389 -9.70 2.69 -7.96
CA VAL A 389 -8.25 2.82 -8.12
C VAL A 389 -7.82 2.78 -9.59
N PHE A 390 -8.46 1.98 -10.44
CA PHE A 390 -8.15 1.86 -11.86
C PHE A 390 -9.40 2.01 -12.73
N PRO A 391 -9.88 3.25 -12.93
CA PRO A 391 -11.09 3.50 -13.71
C PRO A 391 -10.98 2.96 -15.13
N GLY A 392 -11.91 2.09 -15.52
CA GLY A 392 -11.95 1.44 -16.84
C GLY A 392 -11.24 0.08 -16.91
N ALA A 393 -10.44 -0.30 -15.90
CA ALA A 393 -9.76 -1.59 -15.92
C ALA A 393 -10.74 -2.77 -15.91
N THR A 394 -10.38 -3.83 -16.63
CA THR A 394 -11.13 -5.08 -16.62
C THR A 394 -10.67 -5.92 -15.44
N VAL A 395 -11.57 -6.24 -14.50
CA VAL A 395 -11.27 -7.09 -13.35
C VAL A 395 -11.79 -8.51 -13.58
N ARG A 396 -10.97 -9.52 -13.28
CA ARG A 396 -11.28 -10.95 -13.42
C ARG A 396 -10.83 -11.73 -12.20
N GLN A 397 -11.40 -12.90 -11.97
CA GLN A 397 -10.95 -13.81 -10.92
C GLN A 397 -9.74 -14.63 -11.37
N TRP A 398 -8.73 -14.74 -10.51
CA TRP A 398 -7.58 -15.62 -10.68
C TRP A 398 -7.94 -16.98 -10.08
N ARG A 399 -7.98 -17.99 -10.94
CA ARG A 399 -8.22 -19.38 -10.58
C ARG A 399 -6.86 -20.12 -10.49
N PRO A 400 -6.44 -20.59 -9.30
CA PRO A 400 -5.21 -21.35 -9.16
C PRO A 400 -5.32 -22.72 -9.85
N GLU A 401 -4.20 -23.40 -10.05
CA GLU A 401 -4.22 -24.72 -10.66
C GLU A 401 -4.99 -25.74 -9.80
N GLY A 402 -5.78 -26.59 -10.44
CA GLY A 402 -6.62 -27.56 -9.75
C GLY A 402 -7.84 -26.97 -9.05
N TRP A 403 -8.12 -25.66 -9.19
CA TRP A 403 -9.34 -25.06 -8.67
C TRP A 403 -10.55 -25.56 -9.46
N ALA A 404 -11.23 -26.56 -8.91
CA ALA A 404 -12.51 -27.02 -9.40
C ALA A 404 -13.62 -26.14 -8.79
N LEU A 405 -14.50 -25.66 -9.65
CA LEU A 405 -15.77 -25.10 -9.20
C LEU A 405 -16.49 -26.16 -8.36
N SER A 406 -16.95 -25.77 -7.19
CA SER A 406 -17.59 -26.70 -6.24
C SER A 406 -19.10 -26.49 -6.16
N GLY A 407 -19.78 -27.39 -5.45
CA GLY A 407 -21.22 -27.30 -5.21
C GLY A 407 -22.06 -27.35 -6.50
N PHE A 408 -23.15 -26.62 -6.52
CA PHE A 408 -24.07 -26.59 -7.67
C PHE A 408 -23.52 -25.80 -8.86
N VAL A 409 -22.69 -24.78 -8.62
CA VAL A 409 -22.00 -24.03 -9.68
C VAL A 409 -21.07 -24.96 -10.46
N GLY A 410 -20.23 -25.73 -9.76
CA GLY A 410 -19.35 -26.72 -10.39
C GLY A 410 -20.11 -27.75 -11.20
N LYS A 411 -21.11 -28.39 -10.61
CA LYS A 411 -21.96 -29.36 -11.30
C LYS A 411 -22.61 -28.79 -12.57
N ALA A 412 -23.03 -27.53 -12.53
CA ALA A 412 -23.66 -26.88 -13.68
C ALA A 412 -22.66 -26.61 -14.81
N VAL A 413 -21.45 -26.15 -14.48
CA VAL A 413 -20.39 -25.92 -15.46
C VAL A 413 -19.91 -27.25 -16.05
N ASP A 414 -19.72 -28.29 -15.25
CA ASP A 414 -19.30 -29.62 -15.74
C ASP A 414 -20.34 -30.23 -16.68
N PHE A 415 -21.62 -30.10 -16.33
CA PHE A 415 -22.71 -30.50 -17.19
C PHE A 415 -22.73 -29.72 -18.51
N LEU A 416 -22.57 -28.39 -18.47
CA LEU A 416 -22.54 -27.54 -19.65
C LEU A 416 -21.30 -27.77 -20.52
N ARG A 417 -20.15 -28.07 -19.93
CA ARG A 417 -18.92 -28.47 -20.62
C ARG A 417 -19.13 -29.78 -21.40
N THR A 418 -19.64 -30.80 -20.72
CA THR A 418 -19.94 -32.10 -21.33
C THR A 418 -20.97 -31.97 -22.47
N TRP A 419 -21.97 -31.11 -22.27
CA TRP A 419 -22.94 -30.77 -23.32
C TRP A 419 -22.28 -30.04 -24.50
N ALA A 420 -21.46 -29.03 -24.25
CA ALA A 420 -20.78 -28.25 -25.28
C ALA A 420 -19.85 -29.10 -26.17
N GLU A 421 -19.18 -30.11 -25.59
CA GLU A 421 -18.32 -31.06 -26.32
C GLU A 421 -19.08 -31.94 -27.32
N THR A 422 -20.38 -32.14 -27.09
CA THR A 422 -21.23 -33.05 -27.89
C THR A 422 -22.34 -32.34 -28.66
N ALA A 423 -22.53 -31.04 -28.41
CA ALA A 423 -23.57 -30.21 -29.00
C ALA A 423 -23.22 -29.82 -30.44
N SER A 424 -24.23 -29.82 -31.32
CA SER A 424 -24.11 -29.17 -32.64
C SER A 424 -24.16 -27.64 -32.50
N ALA A 425 -23.64 -26.90 -33.49
CA ALA A 425 -23.54 -25.44 -33.45
C ALA A 425 -24.89 -24.72 -33.18
N ASP A 426 -26.01 -25.31 -33.61
CA ASP A 426 -27.36 -24.74 -33.43
C ASP A 426 -28.09 -25.26 -32.18
N ALA A 427 -27.47 -26.18 -31.43
CA ALA A 427 -28.09 -26.80 -30.27
C ALA A 427 -28.28 -25.78 -29.14
N LYS A 428 -29.42 -25.91 -28.44
CA LYS A 428 -29.77 -25.08 -27.30
C LYS A 428 -30.11 -25.96 -26.11
N ILE A 429 -29.61 -25.58 -24.94
CA ILE A 429 -29.95 -26.25 -23.68
C ILE A 429 -30.71 -25.31 -22.77
N LYS A 430 -31.92 -25.70 -22.38
CA LYS A 430 -32.79 -24.86 -21.54
C LYS A 430 -32.23 -24.78 -20.12
N PHE A 431 -32.41 -23.64 -19.45
CA PHE A 431 -32.01 -23.48 -18.05
C PHE A 431 -32.68 -24.51 -17.13
N THR A 432 -33.93 -24.89 -17.43
CA THR A 432 -34.64 -25.94 -16.68
C THR A 432 -33.99 -27.32 -16.81
N GLN A 433 -33.33 -27.60 -17.94
CA GLN A 433 -32.58 -28.85 -18.13
C GLN A 433 -31.29 -28.83 -17.32
N VAL A 434 -30.56 -27.71 -17.31
CA VAL A 434 -29.36 -27.54 -16.47
C VAL A 434 -29.72 -27.66 -14.99
N ALA A 435 -30.76 -26.95 -14.53
CA ALA A 435 -31.23 -27.00 -13.15
C ALA A 435 -31.60 -28.44 -12.74
N LYS A 436 -32.36 -29.15 -13.60
CA LYS A 436 -32.72 -30.55 -13.36
C LYS A 436 -31.48 -31.47 -13.31
N ALA A 437 -30.51 -31.28 -14.20
CA ALA A 437 -29.31 -32.11 -14.26
C ALA A 437 -28.45 -31.99 -12.99
N ILE A 438 -28.43 -30.82 -12.36
CA ILE A 438 -27.68 -30.60 -11.11
C ILE A 438 -28.52 -30.87 -9.85
N GLY A 439 -29.80 -31.24 -9.98
CA GLY A 439 -30.70 -31.53 -8.86
C GLY A 439 -31.24 -30.28 -8.14
N MET A 440 -31.44 -29.17 -8.86
CA MET A 440 -31.90 -27.89 -8.32
C MET A 440 -33.22 -27.43 -8.99
N SER A 441 -34.04 -26.67 -8.27
CA SER A 441 -35.21 -26.01 -8.88
C SER A 441 -34.79 -24.92 -9.86
N PRO A 442 -35.59 -24.63 -10.91
CA PRO A 442 -35.29 -23.55 -11.85
C PRO A 442 -35.16 -22.17 -11.20
N GLU A 443 -35.95 -21.91 -10.15
CA GLU A 443 -35.92 -20.65 -9.38
C GLU A 443 -34.58 -20.48 -8.66
N ASN A 444 -34.11 -21.51 -7.96
CA ASN A 444 -32.83 -21.47 -7.25
C ASN A 444 -31.67 -21.43 -8.24
N PHE A 445 -31.74 -22.16 -9.37
CA PHE A 445 -30.72 -22.07 -10.41
C PHE A 445 -30.56 -20.64 -10.92
N LYS A 446 -31.67 -19.92 -11.09
CA LYS A 446 -31.66 -18.53 -11.55
C LYS A 446 -31.01 -17.59 -10.51
N GLY A 447 -31.24 -17.80 -9.22
CA GLY A 447 -30.77 -16.92 -8.14
C GLY A 447 -29.38 -17.24 -7.59
N ASP A 448 -28.99 -18.51 -7.58
CA ASP A 448 -27.79 -18.99 -6.86
C ASP A 448 -26.67 -19.44 -7.81
N VAL A 449 -27.00 -19.85 -9.04
CA VAL A 449 -26.02 -20.36 -10.02
C VAL A 449 -25.86 -19.42 -11.20
N ARG A 450 -26.96 -19.06 -11.88
CA ARG A 450 -26.91 -18.25 -13.12
C ARG A 450 -26.35 -16.84 -12.91
N THR A 451 -26.65 -16.24 -11.77
CA THR A 451 -26.15 -14.92 -11.35
C THR A 451 -24.79 -14.99 -10.67
N HIS A 452 -24.26 -16.19 -10.43
CA HIS A 452 -22.97 -16.37 -9.79
C HIS A 452 -21.85 -16.00 -10.77
N THR A 453 -20.93 -15.13 -10.34
CA THR A 453 -19.83 -14.62 -11.17
C THR A 453 -19.00 -15.76 -11.77
N ASP A 454 -18.61 -16.74 -10.95
CA ASP A 454 -17.83 -17.90 -11.41
C ASP A 454 -18.51 -18.70 -12.53
N PHE A 455 -19.85 -18.84 -12.45
CA PHE A 455 -20.64 -19.54 -13.45
C PHE A 455 -20.71 -18.75 -14.77
N GLN A 456 -20.92 -17.43 -14.69
CA GLN A 456 -20.97 -16.55 -15.86
C GLN A 456 -19.64 -16.53 -16.60
N GLU A 457 -18.53 -16.40 -15.87
CA GLU A 457 -17.18 -16.46 -16.45
C GLU A 457 -16.91 -17.82 -17.10
N ALA A 458 -17.19 -18.93 -16.38
CA ALA A 458 -16.93 -20.27 -16.89
C ALA A 458 -17.78 -20.61 -18.13
N THR A 459 -19.03 -20.15 -18.18
CA THR A 459 -19.89 -20.34 -19.36
C THR A 459 -19.42 -19.51 -20.54
N ALA A 460 -18.96 -18.27 -20.32
CA ALA A 460 -18.35 -17.46 -21.36
C ALA A 460 -17.06 -18.09 -21.92
N GLU A 461 -16.20 -18.67 -21.07
CA GLU A 461 -14.99 -19.41 -21.49
C GLU A 461 -15.31 -20.65 -22.34
N LEU A 462 -16.43 -21.32 -22.07
CA LEU A 462 -16.94 -22.42 -22.90
C LEU A 462 -17.57 -21.93 -24.22
N GLY A 463 -17.53 -20.62 -24.49
CA GLY A 463 -18.17 -20.02 -25.67
C GLY A 463 -19.70 -20.06 -25.59
N LEU A 464 -20.29 -20.13 -24.39
CA LEU A 464 -21.74 -20.18 -24.23
C LEU A 464 -22.34 -18.79 -24.12
N VAL A 465 -23.42 -18.56 -24.85
CA VAL A 465 -24.22 -17.34 -24.79
C VAL A 465 -25.65 -17.64 -24.37
N GLU A 466 -26.23 -16.74 -23.57
CA GLU A 466 -27.63 -16.85 -23.21
C GLU A 466 -28.54 -16.43 -24.38
N VAL A 467 -29.42 -17.34 -24.79
CA VAL A 467 -30.39 -17.17 -25.89
C VAL A 467 -31.83 -17.39 -25.39
N GLY A 468 -32.80 -16.85 -26.12
CA GLY A 468 -34.22 -16.95 -25.76
C GLY A 468 -35.08 -15.85 -26.40
N GLY A 469 -36.30 -15.69 -25.90
CA GLY A 469 -37.23 -14.66 -26.39
C GLY A 469 -36.74 -13.24 -26.10
N ALA A 470 -37.26 -12.25 -26.85
CA ALA A 470 -36.81 -10.85 -26.83
C ALA A 470 -36.71 -10.22 -25.43
N GLN A 471 -37.56 -10.64 -24.49
CA GLN A 471 -37.57 -10.14 -23.11
C GLN A 471 -37.00 -11.13 -22.07
N ARG A 472 -36.82 -12.41 -22.42
CA ARG A 472 -36.40 -13.45 -21.46
C ARG A 472 -35.50 -14.49 -22.13
N LYS A 473 -34.24 -14.48 -21.72
CA LYS A 473 -33.30 -15.58 -21.97
C LYS A 473 -33.76 -16.82 -21.20
N ASN A 474 -33.75 -17.98 -21.86
CA ASN A 474 -34.24 -19.24 -21.28
C ASN A 474 -33.39 -20.46 -21.64
N ALA A 475 -32.31 -20.29 -22.40
CA ALA A 475 -31.40 -21.35 -22.81
C ALA A 475 -29.97 -20.82 -23.00
N PHE A 476 -29.00 -21.74 -22.99
CA PHE A 476 -27.65 -21.51 -23.49
C PHE A 476 -27.52 -22.05 -24.92
N ALA A 477 -26.68 -21.39 -25.72
CA ALA A 477 -26.23 -21.85 -27.04
C ALA A 477 -24.73 -21.61 -27.18
N LEU A 478 -24.07 -22.36 -28.06
CA LEU A 478 -22.70 -22.04 -28.47
C LEU A 478 -22.69 -20.72 -29.25
N ALA A 479 -21.71 -19.86 -28.97
CA ALA A 479 -21.46 -18.66 -29.75
C ALA A 479 -21.11 -19.07 -31.18
N ALA A 480 -21.72 -18.38 -32.16
CA ALA A 480 -21.30 -18.56 -33.54
C ALA A 480 -19.81 -18.18 -33.67
N PRO A 481 -18.98 -18.94 -34.41
CA PRO A 481 -17.62 -18.54 -34.67
C PRO A 481 -17.63 -17.16 -35.36
N THR A 482 -17.02 -16.17 -34.72
CA THR A 482 -16.83 -14.81 -35.26
C THR A 482 -15.77 -14.78 -36.34
#